data_AF-A0A7X7QGV6-F1
#
_entry.id   AF-A0A7X7QGV6-F1
#
_cell.length_a   1.000
_cell.length_b   1.000
_cell.length_c   1.000
_cell.angle_alpha   90.00
_cell.angle_beta   90.00
_cell.angle_gamma   90.00
#
_symmetry.space_group_name_H-M   'P 1'
#
loop_
_entity.id
_entity.type
_entity.pdbx_description
1 polymer ?
#
loop_
_entity_poly.entity_id
_entity_poly.type
_entity_poly.pdbx_seq_one_letter_code
_entity_poly.pdbx_strand_id
1 'polypeptide(L)'
;MKHKPFSNDISALARDVLGYLNFSSGATDPRFLDNLNRLFAALDATAIEEQIWQALGNTLRAELQAARGTSDAFRQVDQAEAVLALVFDAVLPAYRRFHRDLLFHLTDEELFRPFFIGRVCEAVLRQGTPWNDTERIVKAAVRQLNDYIGYRPVATLHNERKIQPYDHEWVGTLPLWIRGAGVAAGPYAELVETALAILDSTDRSLLFEASFDLDQLDELAVDPRAYDFDHPVSKRPNYLFGQWDMHKLDESGAS
;
A
#
# COMPACT_ATOMS: atom_id res chain seq x y z
N MET A 1 7.67 -23.95 -19.00
CA MET A 1 6.99 -24.51 -17.81
C MET A 1 5.50 -24.57 -18.11
N LYS A 2 4.84 -25.72 -17.89
CA LYS A 2 3.38 -25.83 -18.04
C LYS A 2 2.76 -25.23 -16.77
N HIS A 3 2.00 -24.14 -16.88
CA HIS A 3 1.24 -23.59 -15.76
C HIS A 3 0.33 -24.69 -15.21
N LYS A 4 0.54 -25.05 -13.93
CA LYS A 4 -0.45 -25.82 -13.18
C LYS A 4 -1.73 -24.99 -13.16
N PRO A 5 -2.91 -25.57 -13.44
CA PRO A 5 -4.16 -24.83 -13.28
C PRO A 5 -4.25 -24.30 -11.84
N PHE A 6 -4.57 -23.02 -11.69
CA PHE A 6 -4.74 -22.39 -10.39
C PHE A 6 -5.87 -23.10 -9.60
N SER A 7 -5.76 -23.13 -8.28
CA SER A 7 -6.91 -23.50 -7.44
C SER A 7 -8.10 -22.62 -7.80
N ASN A 8 -9.32 -23.18 -7.82
CA ASN A 8 -10.54 -22.42 -8.17
C ASN A 8 -10.72 -21.16 -7.31
N ASP A 9 -10.25 -21.19 -6.06
CA ASP A 9 -10.32 -20.04 -5.13
C ASP A 9 -9.36 -18.90 -5.52
N ILE A 10 -8.14 -19.23 -5.96
CA ILE A 10 -7.14 -18.25 -6.44
C ILE A 10 -7.62 -17.55 -7.71
N SER A 11 -8.19 -18.30 -8.67
CA SER A 11 -8.75 -17.72 -9.89
C SER A 11 -9.95 -16.81 -9.61
N ALA A 12 -10.80 -17.17 -8.64
CA ALA A 12 -11.92 -16.31 -8.22
C ALA A 12 -11.43 -14.99 -7.60
N LEU A 13 -10.48 -15.05 -6.66
CA LEU A 13 -9.87 -13.86 -6.06
C LEU A 13 -9.20 -12.97 -7.11
N ALA A 14 -8.41 -13.55 -8.02
CA ALA A 14 -7.76 -12.83 -9.10
C ALA A 14 -8.78 -12.12 -10.00
N ARG A 15 -9.91 -12.77 -10.34
CA ARG A 15 -10.97 -12.14 -11.14
C ARG A 15 -11.63 -10.97 -10.43
N ASP A 16 -11.89 -11.06 -9.13
CA ASP A 16 -12.44 -9.94 -8.38
C ASP A 16 -11.45 -8.74 -8.35
N VAL A 17 -10.16 -9.01 -8.13
CA VAL A 17 -9.09 -7.99 -8.20
C VAL A 17 -9.05 -7.34 -9.59
N LEU A 18 -9.04 -8.17 -10.65
CA LEU A 18 -9.01 -7.68 -12.03
C LEU A 18 -10.28 -6.90 -12.39
N GLY A 19 -11.44 -7.27 -11.85
CA GLY A 19 -12.69 -6.53 -12.02
C GLY A 19 -12.57 -5.11 -11.49
N TYR A 20 -12.01 -4.94 -10.28
CA TYR A 20 -11.72 -3.60 -9.76
C TYR A 20 -10.74 -2.84 -10.66
N LEU A 21 -9.63 -3.47 -11.08
CA LEU A 21 -8.65 -2.82 -11.96
C LEU A 21 -9.24 -2.40 -13.31
N ASN A 22 -10.24 -3.13 -13.81
CA ASN A 22 -10.85 -2.86 -15.11
C ASN A 22 -11.92 -1.77 -15.09
N PHE A 23 -12.58 -1.54 -13.95
CA PHE A 23 -13.74 -0.65 -13.86
C PHE A 23 -13.62 0.51 -12.87
N SER A 24 -12.69 0.45 -11.93
CA SER A 24 -12.49 1.51 -10.94
C SER A 24 -11.81 2.74 -11.54
N SER A 25 -12.08 3.91 -10.97
CA SER A 25 -11.31 5.14 -11.18
C SER A 25 -10.24 5.36 -10.10
N GLY A 26 -9.96 4.34 -9.28
CA GLY A 26 -8.96 4.37 -8.21
C GLY A 26 -9.48 4.86 -6.85
N ALA A 27 -10.79 4.85 -6.64
CA ALA A 27 -11.37 5.09 -5.32
C ALA A 27 -11.05 3.91 -4.40
N THR A 28 -10.62 4.18 -3.16
CA THR A 28 -10.25 3.11 -2.23
C THR A 28 -11.43 2.18 -1.96
N ASP A 29 -11.21 0.88 -2.12
CA ASP A 29 -12.21 -0.17 -1.96
C ASP A 29 -11.66 -1.26 -1.03
N PRO A 30 -12.19 -1.39 0.20
CA PRO A 30 -11.74 -2.40 1.16
C PRO A 30 -11.89 -3.84 0.65
N ARG A 31 -12.90 -4.13 -0.18
CA ARG A 31 -13.09 -5.47 -0.75
C ARG A 31 -12.01 -5.80 -1.77
N PHE A 32 -11.63 -4.83 -2.60
CA PHE A 32 -10.49 -4.99 -3.51
C PHE A 32 -9.20 -5.27 -2.73
N LEU A 33 -8.93 -4.49 -1.68
CA LEU A 33 -7.74 -4.63 -0.85
C LEU A 33 -7.71 -5.98 -0.12
N ASP A 34 -8.83 -6.44 0.45
CA ASP A 34 -8.95 -7.78 1.05
C ASP A 34 -8.68 -8.89 0.03
N ASN A 35 -9.32 -8.84 -1.14
CA ASN A 35 -9.12 -9.85 -2.18
C ASN A 35 -7.67 -9.88 -2.68
N LEU A 36 -7.03 -8.72 -2.83
CA LEU A 36 -5.61 -8.60 -3.18
C LEU A 36 -4.72 -9.20 -2.07
N ASN A 37 -5.04 -8.92 -0.81
CA ASN A 37 -4.32 -9.41 0.35
C ASN A 37 -4.41 -10.94 0.49
N ARG A 38 -5.60 -11.51 0.32
CA ARG A 38 -5.85 -12.96 0.33
C ARG A 38 -5.16 -13.65 -0.84
N LEU A 39 -5.19 -13.05 -2.04
CA LEU A 39 -4.45 -13.54 -3.20
C LEU A 39 -2.95 -13.55 -2.94
N PHE A 40 -2.40 -12.48 -2.36
CA PHE A 40 -1.00 -12.39 -1.98
C PHE A 40 -0.61 -13.49 -0.97
N ALA A 41 -1.42 -13.68 0.09
CA ALA A 41 -1.19 -14.72 1.09
C ALA A 41 -1.21 -16.15 0.50
N ALA A 42 -2.13 -16.41 -0.43
CA ALA A 42 -2.21 -17.71 -1.10
C ALA A 42 -0.97 -17.98 -1.97
N LEU A 43 -0.39 -16.94 -2.58
CA LEU A 43 0.84 -17.05 -3.36
C LEU A 43 2.06 -17.24 -2.47
N ASP A 44 2.17 -16.49 -1.37
CA ASP A 44 3.22 -16.60 -0.36
C ASP A 44 3.36 -18.05 0.15
N ALA A 45 2.23 -18.69 0.48
CA ALA A 45 2.19 -20.08 0.93
C ALA A 45 2.69 -21.12 -0.09
N THR A 46 2.85 -20.73 -1.37
CA THR A 46 3.26 -21.63 -2.47
C THR A 46 4.55 -21.22 -3.17
N ALA A 47 5.09 -20.03 -2.85
CA ALA A 47 6.27 -19.49 -3.49
C ALA A 47 7.54 -20.20 -2.96
N ILE A 48 8.35 -20.75 -3.86
CA ILE A 48 9.61 -21.44 -3.50
C ILE A 48 10.84 -20.62 -3.95
N GLU A 49 10.74 -19.88 -5.06
CA GLU A 49 11.90 -19.16 -5.66
C GLU A 49 11.56 -17.77 -6.23
N GLU A 50 10.29 -17.45 -6.45
CA GLU A 50 9.86 -16.17 -7.05
C GLU A 50 9.48 -15.16 -5.95
N GLN A 51 9.85 -13.89 -6.14
CA GLN A 51 9.37 -12.80 -5.28
C GLN A 51 7.85 -12.70 -5.36
N ILE A 52 7.16 -12.60 -4.23
CA ILE A 52 5.71 -12.84 -4.17
C ILE A 52 4.96 -11.77 -4.97
N TRP A 53 5.44 -10.53 -4.95
CA TRP A 53 4.86 -9.44 -5.74
C TRP A 53 5.00 -9.69 -7.25
N GLN A 54 6.05 -10.37 -7.71
CA GLN A 54 6.20 -10.76 -9.12
C GLN A 54 5.24 -11.90 -9.47
N ALA A 55 5.14 -12.90 -8.60
CA ALA A 55 4.20 -14.01 -8.74
C ALA A 55 2.75 -13.49 -8.78
N LEU A 56 2.42 -12.47 -8.00
CA LEU A 56 1.14 -11.77 -8.03
C LEU A 56 0.88 -11.13 -9.39
N GLY A 57 1.82 -10.31 -9.88
CA GLY A 57 1.69 -9.67 -11.19
C GLY A 57 1.54 -10.69 -12.33
N ASN A 58 2.32 -11.77 -12.29
CA ASN A 58 2.25 -12.85 -13.27
C ASN A 58 0.93 -13.62 -13.21
N THR A 59 0.43 -13.89 -12.00
CA THR A 59 -0.87 -14.55 -11.78
C THR A 59 -2.01 -13.69 -12.31
N LEU A 60 -2.04 -12.39 -11.98
CA LEU A 60 -3.07 -11.46 -12.46
C LEU A 60 -3.05 -11.34 -13.99
N ARG A 61 -1.87 -11.26 -14.61
CA ARG A 61 -1.76 -11.22 -16.08
C ARG A 61 -2.27 -12.52 -16.71
N ALA A 62 -1.90 -13.68 -16.18
CA ALA A 62 -2.35 -14.97 -16.70
C ALA A 62 -3.88 -15.12 -16.58
N GLU A 63 -4.45 -14.75 -15.43
CA GLU A 63 -5.90 -14.79 -15.21
C GLU A 63 -6.65 -13.78 -16.08
N LEU A 64 -6.10 -12.58 -16.33
CA LEU A 64 -6.71 -11.61 -17.23
C LEU A 64 -6.81 -12.14 -18.66
N GLN A 65 -5.75 -12.80 -19.15
CA GLN A 65 -5.76 -13.43 -20.48
C GLN A 65 -6.75 -14.61 -20.54
N ALA A 66 -6.83 -15.42 -19.49
CA ALA A 66 -7.78 -16.53 -19.40
C ALA A 66 -9.24 -16.05 -19.30
N ALA A 67 -9.50 -14.93 -18.63
CA ALA A 67 -10.83 -14.37 -18.45
C ALA A 67 -11.32 -13.56 -19.67
N ARG A 68 -10.42 -13.13 -20.57
CA ARG A 68 -10.75 -12.31 -21.74
C ARG A 68 -11.86 -12.95 -22.58
N GLY A 69 -12.95 -12.22 -22.77
CA GLY A 69 -14.10 -12.67 -23.56
C GLY A 69 -14.97 -13.76 -22.91
N THR A 70 -14.67 -14.20 -21.68
CA THR A 70 -15.45 -15.23 -20.98
C THR A 70 -16.75 -14.70 -20.35
N SER A 71 -16.82 -13.39 -20.09
CA SER A 71 -18.00 -12.71 -19.56
C SER A 71 -18.04 -11.25 -20.00
N ASP A 72 -19.17 -10.58 -19.78
CA ASP A 72 -19.34 -9.16 -20.13
C ASP A 72 -18.34 -8.26 -19.39
N ALA A 73 -18.01 -8.60 -18.14
CA ALA A 73 -17.02 -7.87 -17.33
C ALA A 73 -15.59 -7.94 -17.90
N PHE A 74 -15.28 -8.95 -18.70
CA PHE A 74 -13.96 -9.16 -19.32
C PHE A 74 -14.01 -9.09 -20.85
N ARG A 75 -15.03 -8.42 -21.41
CA ARG A 75 -15.15 -8.22 -22.85
C ARG A 75 -14.09 -7.22 -23.37
N GLN A 76 -13.91 -6.12 -22.63
CA GLN A 76 -12.86 -5.12 -22.86
C GLN A 76 -11.99 -5.10 -21.61
N VAL A 77 -10.69 -5.33 -21.78
CA VAL A 77 -9.72 -5.50 -20.68
C VAL A 77 -8.57 -4.50 -20.76
N ASP A 78 -8.67 -3.53 -21.67
CA ASP A 78 -7.59 -2.60 -22.01
C ASP A 78 -7.12 -1.79 -20.79
N GLN A 79 -8.06 -1.43 -19.90
CA GLN A 79 -7.73 -0.74 -18.66
C GLN A 79 -6.96 -1.64 -17.70
N ALA A 80 -7.48 -2.84 -17.37
CA ALA A 80 -6.78 -3.75 -16.47
C ALA A 80 -5.40 -4.15 -17.02
N GLU A 81 -5.30 -4.40 -18.32
CA GLU A 81 -4.03 -4.73 -19.00
C GLU A 81 -3.01 -3.60 -18.86
N ALA A 82 -3.42 -2.35 -19.13
CA ALA A 82 -2.55 -1.20 -19.00
C ALA A 82 -2.17 -0.90 -17.54
N VAL A 83 -3.12 -1.01 -16.61
CA VAL A 83 -2.88 -0.78 -15.18
C VAL A 83 -1.89 -1.81 -14.63
N LEU A 84 -2.04 -3.09 -14.97
CA LEU A 84 -1.07 -4.12 -14.56
C LEU A 84 0.33 -3.83 -15.09
N ALA A 85 0.46 -3.44 -16.36
CA ALA A 85 1.76 -3.06 -16.92
C ALA A 85 2.35 -1.83 -16.20
N LEU A 86 1.55 -0.79 -15.99
CA LEU A 86 1.99 0.43 -15.30
C LEU A 86 2.41 0.15 -13.84
N VAL A 87 1.63 -0.62 -13.09
CA VAL A 87 1.94 -0.94 -11.68
C VAL A 87 3.23 -1.74 -11.58
N PHE A 88 3.29 -2.90 -12.23
CA PHE A 88 4.37 -3.87 -12.01
C PHE A 88 5.65 -3.55 -12.78
N ASP A 89 5.54 -2.96 -13.98
CA ASP A 89 6.71 -2.75 -14.85
C ASP A 89 7.24 -1.31 -14.78
N ALA A 90 6.45 -0.35 -14.28
CA ALA A 90 6.82 1.06 -14.28
C ALA A 90 6.82 1.71 -12.89
N VAL A 91 5.69 1.72 -12.16
CA VAL A 91 5.54 2.49 -10.91
C VAL A 91 6.28 1.85 -9.75
N LEU A 92 6.16 0.54 -9.51
CA LEU A 92 6.92 -0.12 -8.44
C LEU A 92 8.45 0.07 -8.62
N PRO A 93 9.04 -0.19 -9.82
CA PRO A 93 10.45 0.11 -10.05
C PRO A 93 10.80 1.61 -9.93
N ALA A 94 9.91 2.51 -10.36
CA ALA A 94 10.15 3.95 -10.26
C ALA A 94 10.14 4.44 -8.81
N TYR A 95 9.22 3.95 -7.99
CA TYR A 95 9.16 4.24 -6.56
C TYR A 95 10.44 3.79 -5.86
N ARG A 96 10.92 2.56 -6.15
CA ARG A 96 12.18 2.04 -5.63
C ARG A 96 13.40 2.89 -6.04
N ARG A 97 13.44 3.36 -7.30
CA ARG A 97 14.51 4.25 -7.77
C ARG A 97 14.46 5.62 -7.10
N PHE A 98 13.27 6.19 -6.97
CA PHE A 98 13.07 7.50 -6.34
C PHE A 98 13.52 7.48 -4.88
N HIS A 99 13.22 6.39 -4.16
CA HIS A 99 13.54 6.21 -2.75
C HIS A 99 14.83 5.43 -2.50
N ARG A 100 15.71 5.28 -3.50
CA ARG A 100 16.90 4.44 -3.37
C ARG A 100 17.76 4.85 -2.18
N ASP A 101 17.97 6.14 -1.97
CA ASP A 101 18.84 6.64 -0.90
C ASP A 101 18.15 6.57 0.47
N LEU A 102 16.82 6.67 0.50
CA LEU A 102 16.03 6.70 1.72
C LEU A 102 15.71 5.29 2.25
N LEU A 103 15.42 4.36 1.33
CA LEU A 103 14.93 3.01 1.61
C LEU A 103 15.93 1.93 1.17
N PHE A 104 17.22 2.26 1.04
CA PHE A 104 18.27 1.34 0.58
C PHE A 104 18.37 0.04 1.40
N HIS A 105 17.95 0.11 2.68
CA HIS A 105 18.02 -0.98 3.65
C HIS A 105 16.88 -1.99 3.52
N LEU A 106 15.77 -1.62 2.86
CA LEU A 106 14.67 -2.53 2.58
C LEU A 106 14.91 -3.26 1.26
N THR A 107 14.49 -4.51 1.16
CA THR A 107 14.36 -5.26 -0.09
C THR A 107 13.05 -4.92 -0.80
N ASP A 108 12.94 -5.30 -2.08
CA ASP A 108 11.68 -5.16 -2.82
C ASP A 108 10.55 -6.02 -2.20
N GLU A 109 10.89 -7.18 -1.62
CA GLU A 109 9.94 -8.08 -0.94
C GLU A 109 9.39 -7.51 0.38
N GLU A 110 10.21 -6.74 1.10
CA GLU A 110 9.80 -6.01 2.29
C GLU A 110 8.97 -4.77 1.94
N LEU A 111 9.25 -4.13 0.80
CA LEU A 111 8.57 -2.91 0.38
C LEU A 111 7.23 -3.17 -0.31
N PHE A 112 7.19 -4.15 -1.23
CA PHE A 112 6.04 -4.42 -2.08
C PHE A 112 5.08 -5.43 -1.44
N ARG A 113 4.54 -5.04 -0.27
CA ARG A 113 3.51 -5.77 0.48
C ARG A 113 2.12 -5.57 -0.14
N PRO A 114 1.14 -6.47 0.11
CA PRO A 114 -0.16 -6.46 -0.57
C PRO A 114 -0.88 -5.12 -0.55
N PHE A 115 -1.01 -4.49 0.62
CA PHE A 115 -1.70 -3.20 0.70
C PHE A 115 -0.91 -2.06 0.05
N PHE A 116 0.42 -2.07 0.09
CA PHE A 116 1.22 -1.09 -0.66
C PHE A 116 1.00 -1.24 -2.18
N ILE A 117 0.98 -2.47 -2.70
CA ILE A 117 0.63 -2.74 -4.11
C ILE A 117 -0.80 -2.27 -4.41
N GLY A 118 -1.74 -2.48 -3.48
CA GLY A 118 -3.10 -1.96 -3.58
C GLY A 118 -3.14 -0.44 -3.71
N ARG A 119 -2.40 0.29 -2.86
CA ARG A 119 -2.25 1.76 -2.95
C ARG A 119 -1.63 2.19 -4.27
N VAL A 120 -0.67 1.44 -4.80
CA VAL A 120 -0.07 1.71 -6.11
C VAL A 120 -1.08 1.52 -7.25
N CYS A 121 -1.93 0.49 -7.18
CA CYS A 121 -3.03 0.30 -8.14
C CYS A 121 -4.01 1.48 -8.10
N GLU A 122 -4.44 1.89 -6.91
CA GLU A 122 -5.30 3.07 -6.71
C GLU A 122 -4.65 4.34 -7.28
N ALA A 123 -3.37 4.57 -7.00
CA ALA A 123 -2.64 5.74 -7.49
C ALA A 123 -2.52 5.77 -9.01
N VAL A 124 -2.25 4.62 -9.66
CA VAL A 124 -2.22 4.50 -11.13
C VAL A 124 -3.60 4.77 -11.73
N LEU A 125 -4.65 4.16 -11.18
CA LEU A 125 -6.02 4.32 -11.66
C LEU A 125 -6.49 5.77 -11.60
N ARG A 126 -6.15 6.50 -10.52
CA ARG A 126 -6.49 7.93 -10.36
C ARG A 126 -5.85 8.83 -11.41
N GLN A 127 -4.76 8.40 -12.06
CA GLN A 127 -4.14 9.20 -13.13
C GLN A 127 -4.95 9.16 -14.43
N GLY A 128 -5.77 8.12 -14.62
CA GLY A 128 -6.66 7.96 -15.76
C GLY A 128 -5.98 7.92 -17.13
N THR A 129 -6.82 7.85 -18.16
CA THR A 129 -6.41 7.85 -19.57
C THR A 129 -5.75 9.18 -19.99
N PRO A 130 -4.87 9.18 -21.01
CA PRO A 130 -4.52 8.04 -21.85
C PRO A 130 -3.48 7.14 -21.16
N TRP A 131 -3.71 5.83 -21.18
CA TRP A 131 -2.89 4.83 -20.46
C TRP A 131 -1.49 4.63 -21.06
N ASN A 132 -1.26 5.05 -22.31
CA ASN A 132 0.03 4.98 -22.97
C ASN A 132 1.00 6.09 -22.54
N ASP A 133 0.51 7.14 -21.85
CA ASP A 133 1.34 8.22 -21.31
C ASP A 133 2.00 7.78 -20.00
N THR A 134 2.94 6.85 -20.12
CA THR A 134 3.59 6.17 -18.99
C THR A 134 4.36 7.15 -18.11
N GLU A 135 5.07 8.11 -18.69
CA GLU A 135 5.88 9.07 -17.92
C GLU A 135 5.00 9.96 -17.03
N ARG A 136 3.91 10.51 -17.57
CA ARG A 136 2.94 11.30 -16.81
C ARG A 136 2.37 10.49 -15.64
N ILE A 137 1.90 9.27 -15.92
CA ILE A 137 1.25 8.41 -14.92
C ILE A 137 2.24 8.05 -13.82
N VAL A 138 3.44 7.59 -14.19
CA VAL A 138 4.46 7.15 -13.22
C VAL A 138 4.87 8.31 -12.30
N LYS A 139 5.16 9.47 -12.88
CA LYS A 139 5.57 10.65 -12.09
C LYS A 139 4.47 11.08 -11.12
N ALA A 140 3.23 11.12 -11.58
CA ALA A 140 2.11 11.56 -10.76
C ALA A 140 1.72 10.52 -9.68
N ALA A 141 1.75 9.23 -10.01
CA ALA A 141 1.48 8.15 -9.06
C ALA A 141 2.54 8.10 -7.94
N VAL A 142 3.84 8.18 -8.27
CA VAL A 142 4.90 8.24 -7.24
C VAL A 142 4.72 9.46 -6.35
N ARG A 143 4.41 10.63 -6.92
CA ARG A 143 4.15 11.84 -6.13
C ARG A 143 2.94 11.67 -5.21
N GLN A 144 1.88 11.02 -5.67
CA GLN A 144 0.68 10.77 -4.87
C GLN A 144 0.93 9.76 -3.74
N LEU A 145 1.77 8.75 -3.98
CA LEU A 145 2.16 7.76 -2.96
C LEU A 145 3.04 8.39 -1.87
N ASN A 146 3.79 9.44 -2.19
CA ASN A 146 4.63 10.16 -1.24
C ASN A 146 3.77 11.15 -0.43
N ASP A 147 2.88 10.65 0.42
CA ASP A 147 1.93 11.45 1.19
C ASP A 147 2.25 11.56 2.68
N TYR A 148 3.31 10.89 3.14
CA TYR A 148 3.73 10.92 4.54
C TYR A 148 5.15 11.50 4.71
N ILE A 149 5.29 12.45 5.62
CA ILE A 149 6.60 13.03 5.99
C ILE A 149 7.02 12.68 7.43
N GLY A 150 6.06 12.45 8.32
CA GLY A 150 6.30 12.30 9.76
C GLY A 150 6.94 13.54 10.40
N TYR A 151 7.37 13.43 11.66
CA TYR A 151 8.02 14.53 12.37
C TYR A 151 9.55 14.46 12.20
N ARG A 152 10.08 15.21 11.23
CA ARG A 152 11.52 15.44 11.04
C ARG A 152 11.78 16.94 11.01
N PRO A 153 12.65 17.49 11.89
CA PRO A 153 13.11 18.86 11.74
C PRO A 153 13.99 18.93 10.48
N VAL A 154 13.42 19.43 9.40
CA VAL A 154 14.17 19.70 8.16
C VAL A 154 15.14 20.84 8.45
N ALA A 155 16.42 20.65 8.11
CA ALA A 155 17.40 21.72 8.17
C ALA A 155 17.02 22.79 7.14
N THR A 156 16.35 23.85 7.59
CA THR A 156 16.02 25.00 6.74
C THR A 156 17.29 25.79 6.49
N LEU A 157 17.95 25.58 5.35
CA LEU A 157 18.93 26.54 4.85
C LEU A 157 18.21 27.88 4.62
N HIS A 158 18.86 28.99 4.97
CA HIS A 158 18.38 30.37 4.78
C HIS A 158 18.24 30.73 3.29
N ASN A 159 17.36 30.05 2.57
CA ASN A 159 17.00 30.35 1.20
C ASN A 159 15.56 30.84 1.18
N GLU A 160 15.22 31.71 0.22
CA GLU A 160 13.91 32.37 0.06
C GLU A 160 12.72 31.40 -0.21
N ARG A 161 12.96 30.08 -0.16
CA ARG A 161 11.89 29.08 -0.19
C ARG A 161 11.17 29.10 1.15
N LYS A 162 9.87 29.41 1.11
CA LYS A 162 8.93 29.12 2.21
C LYS A 162 9.21 27.70 2.72
N ILE A 163 9.30 27.55 4.04
CA ILE A 163 9.53 26.34 4.83
C ILE A 163 8.68 25.18 4.29
N GLN A 164 9.18 24.47 3.29
CA GLN A 164 8.51 23.35 2.63
C GLN A 164 9.54 22.24 2.48
N PRO A 165 9.23 21.02 2.93
CA PRO A 165 10.11 19.87 2.79
C PRO A 165 10.47 19.59 1.33
N TYR A 166 11.61 18.95 1.08
CA TYR A 166 11.95 18.49 -0.26
C TYR A 166 11.09 17.29 -0.67
N ASP A 167 10.78 17.15 -1.97
CA ASP A 167 9.94 16.07 -2.48
C ASP A 167 10.45 14.65 -2.10
N HIS A 168 11.77 14.48 -1.92
CA HIS A 168 12.39 13.21 -1.55
C HIS A 168 12.34 12.92 -0.03
N GLU A 169 11.83 13.84 0.78
CA GLU A 169 11.61 13.63 2.22
C GLU A 169 10.25 12.97 2.50
N TRP A 170 9.30 13.12 1.57
CA TRP A 170 7.99 12.47 1.59
C TRP A 170 8.10 11.04 1.10
N VAL A 171 7.44 10.11 1.77
CA VAL A 171 7.44 8.68 1.47
C VAL A 171 6.02 8.13 1.58
N GLY A 172 5.73 7.00 0.94
CA GLY A 172 4.51 6.24 1.21
C GLY A 172 4.70 5.35 2.43
N THR A 173 3.72 5.35 3.33
CA THR A 173 3.66 4.40 4.44
C THR A 173 3.42 2.98 3.92
N LEU A 174 3.74 1.97 4.74
CA LEU A 174 3.40 0.57 4.45
C LEU A 174 2.20 0.17 5.32
N PRO A 175 0.99 0.05 4.76
CA PRO A 175 -0.18 -0.30 5.54
C PRO A 175 -0.07 -1.73 6.09
N LEU A 176 -0.31 -1.87 7.38
CA LEU A 176 -0.35 -3.13 8.14
C LEU A 176 -1.79 -3.58 8.43
N TRP A 177 -2.72 -2.64 8.51
CA TRP A 177 -4.15 -2.92 8.63
C TRP A 177 -4.95 -1.77 7.99
N ILE A 178 -6.04 -2.11 7.31
CA ILE A 178 -6.96 -1.14 6.70
C ILE A 178 -8.40 -1.51 7.10
N ARG A 179 -9.18 -0.52 7.52
CA ARG A 179 -10.60 -0.68 7.87
C ARG A 179 -11.36 -1.37 6.73
N GLY A 180 -12.02 -2.47 7.06
CA GLY A 180 -12.79 -3.28 6.12
C GLY A 180 -11.97 -4.22 5.21
N ALA A 181 -10.64 -4.08 5.14
CA ALA A 181 -9.75 -4.98 4.41
C ALA A 181 -8.96 -5.92 5.34
N GLY A 182 -8.85 -5.60 6.63
CA GLY A 182 -8.19 -6.43 7.63
C GLY A 182 -6.67 -6.22 7.70
N VAL A 183 -5.97 -7.21 8.25
CA VAL A 183 -4.51 -7.18 8.47
C VAL A 183 -3.77 -7.63 7.21
N ALA A 184 -2.70 -6.91 6.87
CA ALA A 184 -1.84 -7.21 5.73
C ALA A 184 -1.15 -8.57 5.91
N ALA A 185 -1.16 -9.39 4.86
CA ALA A 185 -0.45 -10.65 4.83
C ALA A 185 1.06 -10.39 4.93
N GLY A 186 1.72 -11.13 5.81
CA GLY A 186 3.17 -11.08 5.99
C GLY A 186 3.63 -11.49 7.39
N PRO A 187 4.92 -11.33 7.68
CA PRO A 187 5.54 -11.84 8.90
C PRO A 187 5.01 -11.20 10.18
N TYR A 188 4.39 -10.01 10.08
CA TYR A 188 3.84 -9.28 11.23
C TYR A 188 2.33 -9.45 11.40
N ALA A 189 1.67 -10.27 10.57
CA ALA A 189 0.21 -10.39 10.60
C ALA A 189 -0.32 -10.80 11.99
N GLU A 190 0.22 -11.89 12.56
CA GLU A 190 -0.18 -12.38 13.88
C GLU A 190 0.04 -11.34 14.99
N LEU A 191 1.14 -10.59 14.93
CA LEU A 191 1.44 -9.52 15.88
C LEU A 191 0.40 -8.40 15.79
N VAL A 192 0.08 -7.96 14.57
CA VAL A 192 -0.89 -6.87 14.33
C VAL A 192 -2.30 -7.31 14.71
N GLU A 193 -2.70 -8.53 14.36
CA GLU A 193 -3.98 -9.13 14.77
C GLU A 193 -4.11 -9.18 16.29
N THR A 194 -3.06 -9.65 16.97
CA THR A 194 -3.04 -9.71 18.44
C THR A 194 -3.12 -8.32 19.06
N ALA A 195 -2.39 -7.34 18.52
CA ALA A 195 -2.43 -5.96 18.99
C ALA A 195 -3.83 -5.34 18.84
N LEU A 196 -4.47 -5.52 17.68
CA LEU A 196 -5.84 -5.04 17.43
C LEU A 196 -6.86 -5.72 18.34
N ALA A 197 -6.72 -7.04 18.57
CA ALA A 197 -7.59 -7.77 19.49
C ALA A 197 -7.45 -7.27 20.94
N ILE A 198 -6.23 -6.96 21.37
CA ILE A 198 -6.00 -6.34 22.69
C ILE A 198 -6.70 -4.99 22.76
N LEU A 199 -6.52 -4.12 21.76
CA LEU A 199 -7.16 -2.81 21.71
C LEU A 199 -8.69 -2.92 21.74
N ASP A 200 -9.29 -3.82 20.95
CA ASP A 200 -10.73 -4.06 20.92
C ASP A 200 -11.29 -4.55 22.28
N SER A 201 -10.51 -5.35 22.99
CA SER A 201 -10.87 -5.85 24.34
C SER A 201 -10.57 -4.87 25.48
N THR A 202 -9.89 -3.75 25.21
CA THR A 202 -9.49 -2.78 26.23
C THR A 202 -10.68 -1.91 26.65
N ASP A 203 -10.73 -1.55 27.94
CA ASP A 203 -11.78 -0.66 28.45
C ASP A 203 -11.78 0.67 27.67
N ARG A 204 -12.96 1.05 27.15
CA ARG A 204 -13.13 2.27 26.34
C ARG A 204 -12.68 3.53 27.08
N SER A 205 -12.78 3.58 28.41
CA SER A 205 -12.29 4.71 29.19
C SER A 205 -10.77 4.84 29.15
N LEU A 206 -10.03 3.72 29.14
CA LEU A 206 -8.57 3.72 29.01
C LEU A 206 -8.13 4.16 27.61
N LEU A 207 -8.83 3.71 26.58
CA LEU A 207 -8.57 4.15 25.20
C LEU A 207 -8.85 5.64 25.03
N PHE A 208 -9.95 6.12 25.61
CA PHE A 208 -10.30 7.53 25.61
C PHE A 208 -9.25 8.40 26.35
N GLU A 209 -8.76 7.95 27.51
CA GLU A 209 -7.66 8.62 28.22
C GLU A 209 -6.36 8.68 27.40
N ALA A 210 -6.15 7.71 26.51
CA ALA A 210 -5.05 7.68 25.55
C ALA A 210 -5.35 8.46 24.24
N SER A 211 -6.48 9.16 24.15
CA SER A 211 -6.95 9.85 22.94
C SER A 211 -7.01 8.92 21.71
N PHE A 212 -7.53 7.70 21.91
CA PHE A 212 -7.65 6.67 20.88
C PHE A 212 -9.07 6.12 20.82
N ASP A 213 -9.61 6.00 19.62
CA ASP A 213 -10.85 5.28 19.32
C ASP A 213 -10.63 4.33 18.15
N LEU A 214 -10.74 3.03 18.41
CA LEU A 214 -10.56 1.98 17.39
C LEU A 214 -11.64 2.08 16.31
N ASP A 215 -12.85 2.51 16.68
CA ASP A 215 -13.96 2.68 15.74
C ASP A 215 -13.70 3.83 14.74
N GLN A 216 -12.68 4.67 14.98
CA GLN A 216 -12.23 5.77 14.10
C GLN A 216 -10.88 5.52 13.41
N LEU A 217 -10.19 4.42 13.69
CA LEU A 217 -8.92 4.08 13.03
C LEU A 217 -9.16 3.62 11.58
N ASP A 218 -8.73 4.37 10.57
CA ASP A 218 -8.90 3.94 9.17
C ASP A 218 -7.78 3.05 8.65
N GLU A 219 -6.55 3.32 9.11
CA GLU A 219 -5.35 2.62 8.69
C GLU A 219 -4.33 2.59 9.81
N LEU A 220 -3.69 1.44 10.01
CA LEU A 220 -2.44 1.31 10.76
C LEU A 220 -1.33 1.03 9.76
N ALA A 221 -0.29 1.85 9.77
CA ALA A 221 0.82 1.74 8.83
C ALA A 221 2.17 1.96 9.51
N VAL A 222 3.24 1.47 8.87
CA VAL A 222 4.62 1.70 9.31
C VAL A 222 5.33 2.68 8.38
N ASP A 223 6.10 3.57 8.97
CA ASP A 223 7.08 4.39 8.25
C ASP A 223 8.22 3.49 7.76
N PRO A 224 8.44 3.33 6.44
CA PRO A 224 9.45 2.42 5.90
C PRO A 224 10.88 2.92 6.10
N ARG A 225 11.08 4.15 6.59
CA ARG A 225 12.42 4.72 6.76
C ARG A 225 13.13 4.08 7.94
N ALA A 226 14.46 4.01 7.84
CA ALA A 226 15.28 3.50 8.94
C ALA A 226 15.15 4.43 10.16
N TYR A 227 14.99 3.84 11.34
CA TYR A 227 14.95 4.61 12.57
C TYR A 227 16.35 5.12 12.94
N ASP A 228 16.49 6.44 13.04
CA ASP A 228 17.72 7.09 13.49
C ASP A 228 17.69 7.24 15.02
N PHE A 229 18.36 6.31 15.72
CA PHE A 229 18.50 6.32 17.19
C PHE A 229 19.31 7.51 17.71
N ASP A 230 20.18 8.08 16.87
CA ASP A 230 21.07 9.18 17.26
C ASP A 230 20.39 10.54 17.12
N HIS A 231 19.31 10.62 16.35
CA HIS A 231 18.56 11.86 16.17
C HIS A 231 18.02 12.39 17.52
N PRO A 232 18.26 13.68 17.88
CA PRO A 232 17.88 14.23 19.19
C PRO A 232 16.39 14.10 19.54
N VAL A 233 15.53 14.07 18.54
CA VAL A 233 14.08 13.87 18.72
C VAL A 233 13.77 12.44 19.20
N SER A 234 14.51 11.44 18.73
CA SER A 234 14.37 10.02 19.09
C SER A 234 14.75 9.72 20.55
N LYS A 235 15.41 10.66 21.22
CA LYS A 235 15.77 10.57 22.66
C LYS A 235 14.66 11.08 23.58
N ARG A 236 13.52 11.54 23.03
CA ARG A 236 12.37 12.01 23.82
C ARG A 236 11.52 10.82 24.28
N PRO A 237 11.09 10.75 25.56
CA PRO A 237 10.42 9.58 26.14
C PRO A 237 9.13 9.08 25.47
N ASN A 238 8.50 9.88 24.61
CA ASN A 238 7.20 9.54 23.99
C ASN A 238 7.27 9.40 22.47
N TYR A 239 8.46 9.50 21.87
CA TYR A 239 8.60 9.52 20.42
C TYR A 239 8.64 8.12 19.79
N LEU A 240 8.79 7.09 20.64
CA LEU A 240 9.09 5.71 20.25
C LEU A 240 7.86 4.85 19.93
N PHE A 241 6.63 5.33 20.17
CA PHE A 241 5.43 4.48 20.25
C PHE A 241 4.38 4.72 19.15
N GLY A 242 4.76 5.36 18.04
CA GLY A 242 3.83 5.70 16.95
C GLY A 242 3.17 7.06 17.14
N GLN A 243 2.68 7.63 16.03
CA GLN A 243 2.05 8.95 15.99
C GLN A 243 0.88 8.95 15.01
N TRP A 244 -0.10 9.81 15.26
CA TRP A 244 -1.12 10.13 14.28
C TRP A 244 -0.53 10.93 13.12
N ASP A 245 -0.90 10.58 11.90
CA ASP A 245 -0.58 11.41 10.75
C ASP A 245 -1.48 12.65 10.75
N MET A 246 -0.90 13.79 11.12
CA MET A 246 -1.61 15.08 11.18
C MET A 246 -2.18 15.51 9.82
N HIS A 247 -1.71 14.95 8.71
CA HIS A 247 -2.28 15.21 7.38
C HIS A 247 -3.55 14.42 7.08
N LYS A 248 -3.88 13.43 7.92
CA LYS A 248 -5.05 12.54 7.76
C LYS A 248 -6.09 12.72 8.86
N LEU A 249 -5.78 13.46 9.91
CA LEU A 249 -6.75 13.80 10.95
C LEU A 249 -7.80 14.77 10.43
N ASP A 250 -9.05 14.51 10.80
CA ASP A 250 -10.18 15.42 10.61
C ASP A 250 -10.85 15.75 11.96
N GLU A 251 -11.99 16.46 11.93
CA GLU A 251 -12.70 16.89 13.13
C GLU A 251 -13.62 15.81 13.73
N SER A 252 -13.67 14.60 13.15
CA SER A 252 -14.63 13.55 13.54
C SER A 252 -14.38 12.95 14.93
N GLY A 253 -13.17 13.12 15.48
CA GLY A 253 -12.78 12.70 16.83
C GLY A 253 -12.83 13.80 17.91
N ALA A 254 -13.37 14.99 17.60
CA ALA A 254 -13.37 16.14 18.51
C ALA A 254 -14.55 16.20 19.52
N SER A 255 -15.40 15.17 19.55
CA SER A 255 -16.64 15.14 20.34
C SER A 255 -16.61 14.16 21.50
#